data_AF-A0A661GRJ9-F1
#
_entry.id   AF-A0A661GRJ9-F1
#
_cell.length_a   1.000
_cell.length_b   1.000
_cell.length_c   1.000
_cell.angle_alpha   90.00
_cell.angle_beta   90.00
_cell.angle_gamma   90.00
#
_symmetry.space_group_name_H-M   'P 1'
#
loop_
_entity.id
_entity.type
_entity.pdbx_description
1 polymer ?
#
loop_
_entity_poly.entity_id
_entity_poly.type
_entity_poly.pdbx_seq_one_letter_code
_entity_poly.pdbx_strand_id
1 'polypeptide(L)'
;MKSTRKYLANYAESEASIAKDLLCTEDTSLWQYCLVIPAYKESEVFYQHLVSSLLKQHAVLLVLVINQPDNLVSTDNSNTRLWRKLIDCTVEQQSWGHLQLRDIPHTRSALLLVDRFSPNLPIPEKQGVGLARKIGADIALSLIDNANITHPWIYTSDADAHLPSNYFTALDNDISIRGQNQSAAAIYPFKHQCDATPVGQATRLYEQRMYQYVD
;
A
#
# COMPACT_ATOMS: atom_id res chain seq x y z
N MET A 1 -2.54 19.89 9.51
CA MET A 1 -1.34 20.57 8.97
C MET A 1 -0.23 20.75 10.00
N LYS A 2 -0.38 21.54 11.08
CA LYS A 2 0.74 21.71 12.06
C LYS A 2 1.15 20.42 12.77
N SER A 3 0.17 19.61 13.20
CA SER A 3 0.41 18.28 13.79
C SER A 3 0.99 17.29 12.78
N THR A 4 0.43 17.24 11.56
CA THR A 4 0.89 16.40 10.45
C THR A 4 2.36 16.64 10.13
N ARG A 5 2.77 17.90 9.90
CA ARG A 5 4.16 18.24 9.60
C ARG A 5 5.09 17.95 10.75
N LYS A 6 4.65 18.15 12.01
CA LYS A 6 5.42 17.74 13.19
C LYS A 6 5.61 16.23 13.23
N TYR A 7 4.58 15.45 12.89
CA TYR A 7 4.70 14.00 12.81
C TYR A 7 5.71 13.60 11.73
N LEU A 8 5.54 14.09 10.50
CA LEU A 8 6.42 13.81 9.37
C LEU A 8 7.88 14.18 9.64
N ALA A 9 8.14 15.27 10.36
CA ALA A 9 9.50 15.70 10.67
C ALA A 9 10.21 14.88 11.76
N ASN A 10 9.46 14.23 12.66
CA ASN A 10 10.05 13.62 13.87
C ASN A 10 9.85 12.11 13.99
N TYR A 11 8.86 11.55 13.30
CA TYR A 11 8.45 10.15 13.49
C TYR A 11 8.28 9.36 12.19
N ALA A 12 8.11 10.04 11.05
CA ALA A 12 7.99 9.34 9.78
C ALA A 12 9.31 8.67 9.36
N GLU A 13 9.20 7.55 8.66
CA GLU A 13 10.36 6.94 8.00
C GLU A 13 10.88 7.84 6.87
N SER A 14 12.16 7.70 6.52
CA SER A 14 12.85 8.59 5.57
C SER A 14 12.24 8.56 4.17
N GLU A 15 11.61 7.45 3.79
CA GLU A 15 10.90 7.28 2.53
C GLU A 15 9.80 8.32 2.33
N ALA A 16 9.20 8.85 3.40
CA ALA A 16 8.19 9.90 3.30
C ALA A 16 8.75 11.21 2.75
N SER A 17 10.01 11.55 3.09
CA SER A 17 10.71 12.70 2.54
C SER A 17 11.19 12.42 1.12
N ILE A 18 11.75 11.24 0.87
CA ILE A 18 12.20 10.80 -0.47
C ILE A 18 11.04 10.86 -1.46
N ALA A 19 9.86 10.32 -1.09
CA ALA A 19 8.67 10.37 -1.91
C ALA A 19 8.19 11.81 -2.14
N LYS A 20 8.21 12.65 -1.10
CA LYS A 20 7.87 14.06 -1.25
C LYS A 20 8.76 14.76 -2.28
N ASP A 21 10.08 14.58 -2.21
CA ASP A 21 11.03 15.23 -3.12
C ASP A 21 10.88 14.71 -4.55
N LEU A 22 10.70 13.39 -4.69
CA LEU A 22 10.44 12.74 -5.97
C LEU A 22 9.17 13.32 -6.63
N LEU A 23 8.10 13.53 -5.87
CA LEU A 23 6.80 13.97 -6.40
C LEU A 23 6.55 15.49 -6.33
N CYS A 24 7.59 16.31 -6.12
CA CYS A 24 7.46 17.76 -5.92
C CYS A 24 7.44 18.60 -7.22
N THR A 25 7.26 17.99 -8.40
CA THR A 25 7.38 18.68 -9.70
C THR A 25 6.12 19.47 -10.10
N GLU A 26 6.29 20.48 -10.94
CA GLU A 26 5.21 21.42 -11.34
C GLU A 26 4.07 20.77 -12.15
N ASP A 27 4.30 19.58 -12.74
CA ASP A 27 3.32 18.76 -13.48
C ASP A 27 2.79 17.60 -12.62
N THR A 28 2.30 17.89 -11.42
CA THR A 28 1.83 16.84 -10.51
C THR A 28 0.51 16.23 -10.99
N SER A 29 0.59 14.99 -11.47
CA SER A 29 -0.58 14.14 -11.61
C SER A 29 -1.24 13.99 -10.24
N LEU A 30 -2.47 14.51 -10.11
CA LEU A 30 -3.26 14.37 -8.89
C LEU A 30 -3.94 13.01 -8.89
N TRP A 31 -3.56 12.15 -7.95
CA TRP A 31 -4.30 10.91 -7.73
C TRP A 31 -5.53 11.15 -6.87
N GLN A 32 -6.58 10.39 -7.17
CA GLN A 32 -7.79 10.41 -6.37
C GLN A 32 -7.55 9.73 -5.03
N TYR A 33 -7.06 8.50 -5.06
CA TYR A 33 -6.86 7.65 -3.88
C TYR A 33 -5.40 7.20 -3.75
N CYS A 34 -5.03 6.74 -2.56
CA CYS A 34 -3.74 6.11 -2.29
C CYS A 34 -3.97 4.76 -1.60
N LEU A 35 -3.39 3.69 -2.15
CA LEU A 35 -3.47 2.33 -1.61
C LEU A 35 -2.06 1.85 -1.25
N VAL A 36 -1.87 1.50 0.02
CA VAL A 36 -0.64 0.94 0.56
C VAL A 36 -0.76 -0.57 0.66
N ILE A 37 0.18 -1.29 0.05
CA ILE A 37 0.29 -2.74 0.16
C ILE A 37 1.73 -3.11 0.57
N PRO A 38 1.95 -3.74 1.72
CA PRO A 38 3.20 -4.44 2.00
C PRO A 38 3.21 -5.78 1.26
N ALA A 39 4.36 -6.18 0.72
CA ALA A 39 4.50 -7.45 0.00
C ALA A 39 5.81 -8.15 0.38
N TYR A 40 5.69 -9.39 0.89
CA TYR A 40 6.82 -10.28 1.15
C TYR A 40 6.49 -11.68 0.63
N LYS A 41 7.32 -12.20 -0.26
CA LYS A 41 7.11 -13.50 -0.92
C LYS A 41 5.82 -13.59 -1.75
N GLU A 42 5.34 -12.46 -2.24
CA GLU A 42 4.14 -12.37 -3.05
C GLU A 42 4.42 -12.58 -4.54
N SER A 43 3.40 -13.03 -5.27
CA SER A 43 3.39 -13.08 -6.74
C SER A 43 2.75 -11.82 -7.33
N GLU A 44 2.91 -11.57 -8.63
CA GLU A 44 2.29 -10.42 -9.31
C GLU A 44 0.76 -10.53 -9.50
N VAL A 45 0.14 -11.64 -9.10
CA VAL A 45 -1.29 -11.91 -9.33
C VAL A 45 -2.19 -10.84 -8.71
N PHE A 46 -1.87 -10.38 -7.49
CA PHE A 46 -2.65 -9.31 -6.85
C PHE A 46 -2.60 -8.01 -7.64
N TYR A 47 -1.42 -7.67 -8.18
CA TYR A 47 -1.23 -6.49 -9.01
C TYR A 47 -2.06 -6.60 -10.29
N GLN A 48 -2.07 -7.76 -10.95
CA GLN A 48 -2.90 -8.00 -12.14
C GLN A 48 -4.40 -7.83 -11.83
N HIS A 49 -4.87 -8.36 -10.69
CA HIS A 49 -6.24 -8.17 -10.25
C HIS A 49 -6.57 -6.68 -10.02
N LEU A 50 -5.71 -5.93 -9.34
CA LEU A 50 -5.89 -4.49 -9.10
C LEU A 50 -5.91 -3.68 -10.41
N VAL A 51 -4.98 -3.95 -11.34
CA VAL A 51 -4.91 -3.29 -12.64
C VAL A 51 -6.15 -3.56 -13.48
N SER A 52 -6.66 -4.79 -13.46
CA SER A 52 -7.87 -5.15 -14.22
C SER A 52 -9.17 -4.60 -13.62
N SER A 53 -9.14 -4.10 -12.39
CA SER A 53 -10.32 -3.63 -11.64
C SER A 53 -10.15 -2.19 -11.14
N LEU A 54 -9.76 -2.01 -9.88
CA LEU A 54 -9.75 -0.74 -9.16
C LEU A 54 -8.88 0.33 -9.83
N LEU A 55 -7.68 -0.04 -10.30
CA LEU A 55 -6.74 0.93 -10.88
C LEU A 55 -7.15 1.39 -12.29
N LYS A 56 -8.04 0.64 -12.95
CA LYS A 56 -8.65 1.03 -14.23
C LYS A 56 -9.82 1.99 -14.04
N GLN A 57 -10.54 1.87 -12.91
CA GLN A 57 -11.72 2.67 -12.60
C GLN A 57 -11.36 4.03 -11.98
N HIS A 58 -10.28 4.09 -11.22
CA HIS A 58 -9.88 5.26 -10.45
C HIS A 58 -8.46 5.72 -10.78
N ALA A 59 -8.13 6.97 -10.42
CA ALA A 59 -6.74 7.43 -10.42
C ALA A 59 -6.15 7.13 -9.03
N VAL A 60 -5.28 6.12 -8.96
CA VAL A 60 -4.77 5.62 -7.67
C VAL A 60 -3.24 5.68 -7.68
N LEU A 61 -2.67 6.16 -6.59
CA LEU A 61 -1.28 5.89 -6.26
C LEU A 61 -1.20 4.59 -5.47
N LEU A 62 -0.69 3.53 -6.10
CA LEU A 62 -0.40 2.26 -5.43
C LEU A 62 1.00 2.35 -4.84
N VAL A 63 1.11 2.45 -3.52
CA VAL A 63 2.39 2.39 -2.79
C VAL A 63 2.65 0.95 -2.40
N LEU A 64 3.58 0.31 -3.11
CA LEU A 64 3.94 -1.08 -2.90
C LEU A 64 5.30 -1.19 -2.19
N VAL A 65 5.28 -1.63 -0.95
CA VAL A 65 6.49 -1.82 -0.14
C VAL A 65 6.91 -3.29 -0.21
N ILE A 66 7.86 -3.60 -1.09
CA ILE A 66 8.39 -4.95 -1.23
C ILE A 66 9.49 -5.14 -0.19
N ASN A 67 9.23 -5.94 0.82
CA ASN A 67 10.07 -6.05 2.01
C ASN A 67 10.57 -7.48 2.26
N GLN A 68 11.62 -7.62 3.05
CA GLN A 68 12.05 -8.88 3.64
C GLN A 68 12.73 -8.65 5.00
N PRO A 69 12.86 -9.68 5.86
CA PRO A 69 13.62 -9.54 7.10
C PRO A 69 15.14 -9.49 6.84
N ASP A 70 15.87 -8.77 7.68
CA ASP A 70 17.33 -8.55 7.59
C ASP A 70 18.20 -9.75 8.00
N ASN A 71 17.58 -10.79 8.57
CA ASN A 71 18.27 -12.02 8.96
C ASN A 71 18.37 -13.06 7.83
N LEU A 72 17.88 -12.75 6.63
CA LEU A 72 18.04 -13.62 5.47
C LEU A 72 19.48 -13.55 4.92
N VAL A 73 20.04 -14.71 4.58
CA VAL A 73 21.40 -14.82 4.02
C VAL A 73 21.51 -14.18 2.63
N SER A 74 20.42 -14.22 1.87
CA SER A 74 20.34 -13.62 0.53
C SER A 74 18.94 -13.10 0.27
N THR A 75 18.84 -12.21 -0.72
CA THR A 75 17.56 -11.69 -1.21
C THR A 75 16.61 -12.81 -1.62
N ASP A 76 15.33 -12.68 -1.24
CA ASP A 76 14.33 -13.68 -1.60
C ASP A 76 14.05 -13.66 -3.11
N ASN A 77 14.05 -14.84 -3.72
CA ASN A 77 13.80 -15.01 -5.16
C ASN A 77 12.40 -14.56 -5.57
N SER A 78 11.41 -14.67 -4.68
CA SER A 78 10.02 -14.28 -4.95
C SER A 78 9.91 -12.76 -5.01
N ASN A 79 10.53 -12.04 -4.06
CA ASN A 79 10.61 -10.58 -4.10
C ASN A 79 11.32 -10.08 -5.36
N THR A 80 12.44 -10.71 -5.72
CA THR A 80 13.19 -10.38 -6.93
C THR A 80 12.35 -10.60 -8.19
N ARG A 81 11.56 -11.67 -8.23
CA ARG A 81 10.65 -11.98 -9.34
C ARG A 81 9.52 -10.96 -9.43
N LEU A 82 8.86 -10.66 -8.31
CA LEU A 82 7.81 -9.65 -8.23
C LEU A 82 8.33 -8.30 -8.72
N TRP A 83 9.47 -7.84 -8.20
CA TRP A 83 10.10 -6.60 -8.61
C TRP A 83 10.31 -6.55 -10.13
N ARG A 84 10.98 -7.56 -10.71
CA ARG A 84 11.22 -7.62 -12.16
C ARG A 84 9.92 -7.59 -12.96
N LYS A 85 8.92 -8.35 -12.55
CA LYS A 85 7.61 -8.38 -13.22
C LYS A 85 6.95 -7.00 -13.24
N LEU A 86 7.01 -6.28 -12.12
CA LEU A 86 6.46 -4.93 -12.02
C LEU A 86 7.23 -3.94 -12.89
N ILE A 87 8.56 -4.02 -12.93
CA ILE A 87 9.39 -3.22 -13.85
C ILE A 87 8.99 -3.49 -15.30
N ASP A 88 8.85 -4.76 -15.69
CA ASP A 88 8.54 -5.16 -17.07
C ASP A 88 7.15 -4.69 -17.53
N CYS A 89 6.17 -4.61 -16.62
CA CYS A 89 4.79 -4.27 -16.94
C CYS A 89 4.41 -2.80 -16.66
N THR A 90 5.35 -1.96 -16.22
CA THR A 90 5.11 -0.53 -15.94
C THR A 90 6.18 0.35 -16.56
N VAL A 91 5.84 1.62 -16.83
CA VAL A 91 6.76 2.58 -17.46
C VAL A 91 7.40 3.44 -16.39
N GLU A 92 8.73 3.49 -16.36
CA GLU A 92 9.44 4.33 -15.40
C GLU A 92 9.17 5.81 -15.65
N GLN A 93 8.83 6.54 -14.58
CA GLN A 93 8.72 8.00 -14.62
C GLN A 93 9.94 8.62 -13.96
N GLN A 94 10.14 8.33 -12.67
CA GLN A 94 11.21 8.92 -11.88
C GLN A 94 11.66 7.93 -10.81
N SER A 95 12.93 8.04 -10.41
CA SER A 95 13.52 7.22 -9.34
C SER A 95 14.37 8.08 -8.41
N TRP A 96 14.28 7.83 -7.11
CA TRP A 96 15.15 8.49 -6.13
C TRP A 96 15.37 7.58 -4.92
N GLY A 97 16.63 7.35 -4.56
CA GLY A 97 16.98 6.39 -3.51
C GLY A 97 16.48 4.98 -3.85
N HIS A 98 15.76 4.36 -2.91
CA HIS A 98 15.13 3.06 -3.07
C HIS A 98 13.65 3.13 -3.47
N LEU A 99 13.22 4.26 -4.05
CA LEU A 99 11.86 4.49 -4.53
C LEU A 99 11.86 4.65 -6.06
N GLN A 100 10.86 4.05 -6.72
CA GLN A 100 10.60 4.26 -8.15
C GLN A 100 9.12 4.57 -8.39
N LEU A 101 8.84 5.74 -8.95
CA LEU A 101 7.53 6.09 -9.48
C LEU A 101 7.42 5.58 -10.92
N ARG A 102 6.35 4.82 -11.18
CA ARG A 102 6.12 4.17 -12.46
C ARG A 102 4.66 4.33 -12.88
N ASP A 103 4.43 4.63 -14.15
CA ASP A 103 3.09 4.67 -14.71
C ASP A 103 2.54 3.27 -14.95
N ILE A 104 1.27 3.09 -14.63
CA ILE A 104 0.54 1.86 -14.93
C ILE A 104 -0.15 2.03 -16.30
N PRO A 105 0.27 1.28 -17.34
CA PRO A 105 -0.25 1.45 -18.69
C PRO A 105 -1.77 1.38 -18.77
N HIS A 106 -2.36 2.19 -19.63
CA HIS A 106 -3.82 2.25 -19.88
C HIS A 106 -4.68 2.64 -18.66
N THR A 107 -4.08 3.29 -17.67
CA THR A 107 -4.79 3.82 -16.50
C THR A 107 -4.38 5.26 -16.21
N ARG A 108 -5.06 5.89 -15.25
CA ARG A 108 -4.64 7.17 -14.62
C ARG A 108 -3.94 6.93 -13.28
N SER A 109 -3.46 5.70 -13.07
CA SER A 109 -2.87 5.24 -11.82
C SER A 109 -1.36 5.12 -11.96
N ALA A 110 -0.67 5.24 -10.84
CA ALA A 110 0.78 5.05 -10.76
C ALA A 110 1.13 4.05 -9.67
N LEU A 111 2.28 3.40 -9.84
CA LEU A 111 2.91 2.50 -8.90
C LEU A 111 4.13 3.21 -8.30
N LEU A 112 4.14 3.41 -7.00
CA LEU A 112 5.33 3.78 -6.24
C LEU A 112 5.91 2.51 -5.63
N LEU A 113 6.97 2.00 -6.24
CA LEU A 113 7.75 0.88 -5.71
C LEU A 113 8.66 1.38 -4.60
N VAL A 114 8.66 0.69 -3.47
CA VAL A 114 9.59 0.91 -2.36
C VAL A 114 10.38 -0.37 -2.13
N ASP A 115 11.70 -0.31 -2.34
CA ASP A 115 12.60 -1.44 -2.13
C ASP A 115 13.06 -1.51 -0.67
N ARG A 116 12.58 -2.53 0.04
CA ARG A 116 13.03 -2.93 1.38
C ARG A 116 13.49 -4.38 1.39
N PHE A 117 14.10 -4.84 0.30
CA PHE A 117 14.57 -6.22 0.16
C PHE A 117 15.96 -6.37 -0.47
N SER A 118 16.46 -5.34 -1.16
CA SER A 118 17.86 -5.27 -1.61
C SER A 118 18.85 -5.18 -0.44
N PRO A 119 20.14 -5.52 -0.63
CA PRO A 119 21.15 -5.45 0.43
C PRO A 119 21.18 -4.11 1.17
N ASN A 120 21.33 -4.14 2.50
CA ASN A 120 21.33 -2.99 3.43
C ASN A 120 19.99 -2.25 3.60
N LEU A 121 18.95 -2.61 2.85
CA LEU A 121 17.58 -2.08 2.98
C LEU A 121 16.54 -2.98 3.68
N PRO A 122 16.80 -4.27 4.04
CA PRO A 122 15.75 -5.09 4.65
C PRO A 122 15.20 -4.49 5.95
N ILE A 123 14.02 -4.97 6.33
CA ILE A 123 13.38 -4.58 7.58
C ILE A 123 13.99 -5.41 8.71
N PRO A 124 14.30 -4.81 9.88
CA PRO A 124 14.72 -5.57 11.04
C PRO A 124 13.72 -6.69 11.37
N GLU A 125 14.19 -7.94 11.52
CA GLU A 125 13.34 -9.12 11.74
C GLU A 125 12.23 -8.87 12.79
N LYS A 126 12.59 -8.20 13.88
CA LYS A 126 11.68 -7.94 15.02
C LYS A 126 10.59 -6.91 14.75
N GLN A 127 10.70 -6.11 13.68
CA GLN A 127 9.70 -5.11 13.32
C GLN A 127 8.67 -5.65 12.32
N GLY A 128 9.03 -6.72 11.59
CA GLY A 128 8.14 -7.46 10.71
C GLY A 128 7.39 -6.59 9.69
N VAL A 129 6.20 -7.04 9.29
CA VAL A 129 5.33 -6.33 8.34
C VAL A 129 4.82 -4.97 8.86
N GLY A 130 4.86 -4.75 10.18
CA GLY A 130 4.43 -3.50 10.81
C GLY A 130 5.21 -2.29 10.30
N LEU A 131 6.53 -2.41 10.13
CA LEU A 131 7.34 -1.33 9.58
C LEU A 131 7.00 -1.08 8.10
N ALA A 132 6.77 -2.12 7.29
CA ALA A 132 6.39 -1.95 5.89
C ALA A 132 5.08 -1.15 5.74
N ARG A 133 4.08 -1.46 6.59
CA ARG A 133 2.82 -0.71 6.66
C ARG A 133 3.06 0.74 7.09
N LYS A 134 3.91 0.96 8.09
CA LYS A 134 4.28 2.31 8.56
C LYS A 134 4.94 3.13 7.45
N ILE A 135 5.93 2.58 6.75
CA ILE A 135 6.61 3.25 5.62
C ILE A 135 5.58 3.72 4.58
N GLY A 136 4.72 2.81 4.14
CA GLY A 136 3.71 3.15 3.14
C GLY A 136 2.69 4.20 3.64
N ALA A 137 2.27 4.11 4.90
CA ALA A 137 1.39 5.10 5.51
C ALA A 137 2.06 6.47 5.67
N ASP A 138 3.33 6.51 6.06
CA ASP A 138 4.11 7.74 6.21
C ASP A 138 4.30 8.43 4.85
N ILE A 139 4.57 7.66 3.79
CA ILE A 139 4.59 8.14 2.40
C ILE A 139 3.22 8.73 2.02
N ALA A 140 2.14 7.96 2.20
CA ALA A 140 0.80 8.42 1.85
C ALA A 140 0.42 9.71 2.59
N LEU A 141 0.75 9.80 3.89
CA LEU A 141 0.51 10.99 4.70
C LEU A 141 1.29 12.21 4.19
N SER A 142 2.56 12.03 3.80
CA SER A 142 3.40 13.07 3.22
C SER A 142 2.79 13.62 1.93
N LEU A 143 2.34 12.72 1.05
CA LEU A 143 1.72 13.07 -0.23
C LEU A 143 0.32 13.68 -0.08
N ILE A 144 -0.41 13.31 0.98
CA ILE A 144 -1.67 13.99 1.36
C ILE A 144 -1.38 15.41 1.88
N ASP A 145 -0.38 15.62 2.75
CA ASP A 145 -0.02 16.97 3.25
C ASP A 145 0.49 17.90 2.12
N ASN A 146 1.10 17.32 1.08
CA ASN A 146 1.52 18.01 -0.14
C ASN A 146 0.43 18.14 -1.21
N ALA A 147 -0.80 17.66 -0.95
CA ALA A 147 -1.93 17.70 -1.88
C ALA A 147 -1.75 16.92 -3.20
N ASN A 148 -0.84 15.95 -3.27
CA ASN A 148 -0.73 15.01 -4.41
C ASN A 148 -1.92 14.04 -4.48
N ILE A 149 -2.59 13.80 -3.33
CA ILE A 149 -3.74 12.89 -3.20
C ILE A 149 -4.96 13.70 -2.78
N THR A 150 -6.03 13.63 -3.56
CA THR A 150 -7.22 14.47 -3.34
C THR A 150 -8.16 13.92 -2.26
N HIS A 151 -8.25 12.59 -2.10
CA HIS A 151 -9.05 11.94 -1.04
C HIS A 151 -8.12 11.56 0.11
N PRO A 152 -8.14 12.27 1.24
CA PRO A 152 -7.11 12.19 2.29
C PRO A 152 -7.27 10.97 3.22
N TRP A 153 -7.62 9.83 2.64
CA TRP A 153 -7.64 8.53 3.30
C TRP A 153 -6.39 7.74 2.93
N ILE A 154 -5.78 7.09 3.91
CA ILE A 154 -4.69 6.14 3.70
C ILE A 154 -5.33 4.76 3.64
N TYR A 155 -5.59 4.25 2.44
CA TYR A 155 -6.12 2.89 2.27
C TYR A 155 -4.98 1.90 2.43
N THR A 156 -5.20 0.82 3.18
CA THR A 156 -4.22 -0.24 3.37
C THR A 156 -4.85 -1.58 3.05
N SER A 157 -4.13 -2.48 2.39
CA SER A 157 -4.56 -3.85 2.15
C SER A 157 -3.37 -4.78 2.21
N ASP A 158 -3.62 -6.05 2.50
CA ASP A 158 -2.64 -7.11 2.26
C ASP A 158 -2.67 -7.51 0.77
N ALA A 159 -1.58 -8.08 0.28
CA ALA A 159 -1.42 -8.46 -1.12
C ALA A 159 -2.32 -9.66 -1.52
N ASP A 160 -2.68 -10.52 -0.57
CA ASP A 160 -3.53 -11.70 -0.78
C ASP A 160 -5.03 -11.41 -0.63
N ALA A 161 -5.41 -10.16 -0.36
CA ALA A 161 -6.80 -9.76 -0.21
C ALA A 161 -7.48 -9.48 -1.56
N HIS A 162 -8.74 -9.92 -1.70
CA HIS A 162 -9.60 -9.55 -2.82
C HIS A 162 -10.44 -8.33 -2.46
N LEU A 163 -10.16 -7.20 -3.09
CA LEU A 163 -10.84 -5.93 -2.82
C LEU A 163 -12.12 -5.80 -3.67
N PRO A 164 -13.25 -5.36 -3.09
CA PRO A 164 -14.47 -5.14 -3.85
C PRO A 164 -14.34 -3.91 -4.76
N SER A 165 -15.16 -3.83 -5.82
CA SER A 165 -15.07 -2.71 -6.79
C SER A 165 -15.40 -1.34 -6.18
N ASN A 166 -16.15 -1.31 -5.07
CA ASN A 166 -16.48 -0.09 -4.35
C ASN A 166 -15.53 0.19 -3.16
N TYR A 167 -14.36 -0.46 -3.11
CA TYR A 167 -13.43 -0.34 -1.99
C TYR A 167 -13.08 1.11 -1.65
N PHE A 168 -12.78 1.94 -2.65
CA PHE A 168 -12.48 3.35 -2.42
C PHE A 168 -13.74 4.20 -2.21
N THR A 169 -14.76 4.01 -3.06
CA THR A 169 -15.94 4.87 -3.09
C THR A 169 -16.83 4.70 -1.85
N ALA A 170 -16.65 3.62 -1.08
CA ALA A 170 -17.33 3.41 0.19
C ALA A 170 -17.11 4.56 1.20
N LEU A 171 -16.00 5.29 1.10
CA LEU A 171 -15.65 6.41 2.00
C LEU A 171 -15.82 7.80 1.39
N ASP A 172 -16.27 7.91 0.14
CA ASP A 172 -16.37 9.21 -0.54
C ASP A 172 -17.32 10.18 0.19
N ASN A 173 -18.41 9.64 0.77
CA ASN A 173 -19.38 10.45 1.51
C ASN A 173 -18.78 11.07 2.80
N ASP A 174 -17.85 10.37 3.46
CA ASP A 174 -17.21 10.87 4.69
C ASP A 174 -16.34 12.11 4.43
N ILE A 175 -15.83 12.28 3.20
CA ILE A 175 -15.00 13.43 2.82
C ILE A 175 -15.84 14.70 2.66
N SER A 176 -17.11 14.56 2.27
CA SER A 176 -18.03 15.68 1.99
C SER A 176 -18.51 16.42 3.24
N ILE A 177 -18.38 15.81 4.43
CA ILE A 177 -18.86 16.35 5.72
C ILE A 177 -17.76 17.18 6.41
N ARG A 178 -17.03 18.01 5.65
CA ARG A 178 -16.00 18.90 6.23
C ARG A 178 -16.65 19.86 7.22
N GLY A 179 -16.50 19.58 8.52
CA GLY A 179 -16.84 20.52 9.59
C GLY A 179 -17.32 19.88 10.89
N GLN A 180 -17.99 18.73 10.87
CA GLN A 180 -18.45 18.05 12.09
C GLN A 180 -18.45 16.53 11.89
N ASN A 181 -17.70 15.82 12.74
CA ASN A 181 -17.58 14.35 12.80
C ASN A 181 -16.92 13.65 11.60
N GLN A 182 -15.71 14.08 11.21
CA GLN A 182 -14.89 13.29 10.29
C GLN A 182 -14.38 12.03 11.00
N SER A 183 -14.68 10.86 10.43
CA SER A 183 -14.15 9.58 10.90
C SER A 183 -12.62 9.59 10.89
N ALA A 184 -11.99 9.12 11.98
CA ALA A 184 -10.53 9.01 12.06
C ALA A 184 -10.01 7.72 11.40
N ALA A 185 -10.86 6.69 11.32
CA ALA A 185 -10.54 5.39 10.76
C ALA A 185 -11.81 4.74 10.21
N ALA A 186 -11.63 3.88 9.21
CA ALA A 186 -12.67 3.00 8.70
C ALA A 186 -12.18 1.55 8.76
N ILE A 187 -13.09 0.64 9.09
CA ILE A 187 -12.81 -0.80 9.13
C ILE A 187 -13.69 -1.46 8.08
N TYR A 188 -13.07 -2.20 7.15
CA TYR A 188 -13.79 -2.97 6.16
C TYR A 188 -14.12 -4.36 6.73
N PRO A 189 -15.38 -4.80 6.67
CA PRO A 189 -15.69 -6.19 6.98
C PRO A 189 -14.98 -7.09 5.97
N PHE A 190 -14.40 -8.19 6.45
CA PHE A 190 -13.67 -9.16 5.64
C PHE A 190 -14.15 -10.58 5.95
N LYS A 191 -13.79 -11.52 5.07
CA LYS A 191 -14.01 -12.95 5.24
C LYS A 191 -12.83 -13.70 4.63
N HIS A 192 -12.42 -14.81 5.24
CA HIS A 192 -11.41 -15.67 4.66
C HIS A 192 -12.04 -16.58 3.60
N GLN A 193 -11.33 -16.77 2.49
CA GLN A 193 -11.71 -17.79 1.51
C GLN A 193 -11.22 -19.15 2.00
N CYS A 194 -12.13 -19.93 2.56
CA CYS A 194 -11.83 -21.27 3.08
C CYS A 194 -12.11 -22.34 2.02
N ASP A 195 -11.06 -22.93 1.45
CA ASP A 195 -11.18 -24.05 0.53
C ASP A 195 -11.24 -25.41 1.27
N ALA A 196 -11.08 -26.52 0.53
CA ALA A 196 -11.11 -27.87 1.07
C ALA A 196 -9.76 -28.34 1.64
N THR A 197 -8.68 -27.54 1.51
CA THR A 197 -7.35 -27.91 2.00
C THR A 197 -7.31 -27.97 3.53
N PRO A 198 -6.31 -28.63 4.14
CA PRO A 198 -6.15 -28.60 5.59
C PRO A 198 -6.06 -27.18 6.16
N VAL A 199 -5.42 -26.26 5.42
CA VAL A 199 -5.34 -24.84 5.80
C VAL A 199 -6.73 -24.20 5.72
N GLY A 200 -7.47 -24.39 4.63
CA GLY A 200 -8.83 -23.86 4.49
C GLY A 200 -9.79 -24.37 5.57
N GLN A 201 -9.67 -25.64 5.95
CA GLN A 201 -10.43 -26.23 7.06
C GLN A 201 -10.05 -25.61 8.40
N ALA A 202 -8.74 -25.45 8.68
CA ALA A 202 -8.26 -24.81 9.89
C ALA A 202 -8.70 -23.33 9.99
N THR A 203 -8.63 -22.59 8.88
CA THR A 203 -9.11 -21.20 8.79
C THR A 203 -10.61 -21.13 9.08
N ARG A 204 -11.41 -22.07 8.57
CA ARG A 204 -12.85 -22.11 8.86
C ARG A 204 -13.14 -22.32 10.34
N LEU A 205 -12.41 -23.23 11.00
CA LEU A 205 -12.53 -23.46 12.44
C LEU A 205 -12.08 -22.24 13.24
N TYR A 206 -11.01 -21.56 12.80
CA TYR A 206 -10.55 -20.32 13.39
C TYR A 206 -11.59 -19.20 13.28
N GLU A 207 -12.21 -19.01 12.12
CA GLU A 207 -13.30 -18.04 11.94
C GLU A 207 -14.47 -18.33 12.87
N GLN A 208 -14.92 -19.59 12.95
CA GLN A 208 -15.99 -20.01 13.86
C GLN A 208 -15.66 -19.68 15.32
N ARG A 209 -14.40 -19.89 15.73
CA ARG A 209 -13.93 -19.55 17.08
C ARG A 209 -13.91 -18.04 17.32
N MET A 210 -13.52 -17.24 16.33
CA MET A 210 -13.54 -15.78 16.44
C MET A 210 -14.96 -15.23 16.55
N TYR A 211 -15.91 -15.75 15.77
CA TYR A 211 -17.33 -15.38 15.92
C TYR A 211 -17.85 -15.69 17.32
N GLN A 212 -17.57 -16.88 17.85
CA GLN A 212 -17.96 -17.25 19.23
C GLN A 212 -17.31 -16.42 20.35
N TYR A 213 -16.19 -15.76 20.09
CA TYR A 213 -15.46 -15.00 21.12
C TYR A 213 -15.91 -13.53 21.19
N VAL A 214 -16.46 -13.02 20.08
CA VAL A 214 -16.89 -11.62 19.95
C VAL A 214 -18.38 -11.44 20.30
N ASP A 215 -19.16 -12.54 20.29
CA ASP A 215 -20.53 -12.63 20.81
C ASP A 215 -20.56 -13.05 22.30
#